data_AF-A0A7S0RMB1-F1
#
_entry.id   AF-A0A7S0RMB1-F1
#
_cell.length_a   1.000
_cell.length_b   1.000
_cell.length_c   1.000
_cell.angle_alpha   90.00
_cell.angle_beta   90.00
_cell.angle_gamma   90.00
#
_symmetry.space_group_name_H-M   'P 1'
#
loop_
_entity.id
_entity.type
_entity.pdbx_description
1 polymer ?
#
loop_
_entity_poly.entity_id
_entity_poly.type
_entity_poly.pdbx_seq_one_letter_code
_entity_poly.pdbx_strand_id
1 'polypeptide(L)'
;MKSLTSLKKSLSAKQSAGCAAFKALFEEHLYSSQDRCVVEMHELLQSRQVSAQEALAVIKPHVKQGCEYPPSHRVKALQVLGWLTGHLQGAAASALMEDCASAKWKERLKRIATESYSPPLQQAVAVLLYRWALAHRSHDWGVGFQQALWDLEAE
;
A
#
# COMPACT_ATOMS: atom_id res chain seq x y z
N MET A 1 -21.75 11.43 -31.85
CA MET A 1 -20.82 11.98 -30.83
C MET A 1 -21.41 11.72 -29.44
N LYS A 2 -20.79 10.88 -28.59
CA LYS A 2 -21.29 10.67 -27.21
C LYS A 2 -20.98 11.91 -26.37
N SER A 3 -21.98 12.44 -25.66
CA SER A 3 -21.85 13.63 -24.82
C SER A 3 -20.78 13.44 -23.73
N LEU A 4 -19.95 14.46 -23.49
CA LEU A 4 -18.91 14.49 -22.44
C LEU A 4 -19.47 14.17 -21.05
N THR A 5 -20.74 14.48 -20.78
CA THR A 5 -21.42 14.14 -19.53
C THR A 5 -21.71 12.64 -19.40
N SER A 6 -21.97 11.94 -20.51
CA SER A 6 -22.15 10.47 -20.52
C SER A 6 -20.83 9.73 -20.28
N LEU A 7 -19.73 10.24 -20.85
CA LEU A 7 -18.37 9.72 -20.61
C LEU A 7 -17.94 9.90 -19.15
N LYS A 8 -18.16 11.08 -18.55
CA LYS A 8 -17.82 11.32 -17.14
C LYS A 8 -18.62 10.43 -16.18
N LYS A 9 -19.92 10.23 -16.41
CA LYS A 9 -20.76 9.32 -15.61
C LYS A 9 -20.29 7.87 -15.75
N SER A 10 -19.96 7.42 -16.97
CA SER A 10 -19.42 6.09 -17.23
C SER A 10 -18.07 5.87 -16.54
N LEU A 11 -17.19 6.87 -16.54
CA LEU A 11 -15.87 6.78 -15.91
C LEU A 11 -16.00 6.70 -14.38
N SER A 12 -16.84 7.56 -13.80
CA SER A 12 -17.13 7.59 -12.37
C SER A 12 -17.78 6.29 -11.88
N ALA A 13 -18.71 5.71 -12.64
CA ALA A 13 -19.32 4.42 -12.30
C ALA A 13 -18.30 3.27 -12.34
N LYS A 14 -17.39 3.26 -13.32
CA LYS A 14 -16.29 2.27 -13.40
C LYS A 14 -15.32 2.39 -12.23
N GLN A 15 -14.98 3.61 -11.83
CA GLN A 15 -14.10 3.86 -10.67
C GLN A 15 -14.76 3.40 -9.35
N SER A 16 -16.04 3.69 -9.17
CA SER A 16 -16.80 3.21 -7.99
C SER A 16 -16.87 1.68 -7.93
N ALA A 17 -17.08 1.01 -9.07
CA ALA A 17 -17.10 -0.46 -9.13
C ALA A 17 -15.70 -1.06 -8.90
N GLY A 18 -14.66 -0.45 -9.48
CA GLY A 18 -13.28 -0.87 -9.29
C GLY A 18 -12.84 -0.79 -7.83
N CYS A 19 -13.17 0.32 -7.14
CA CYS A 19 -12.82 0.49 -5.74
C CYS A 19 -13.50 -0.55 -4.83
N ALA A 20 -14.78 -0.86 -5.09
CA ALA A 20 -15.49 -1.92 -4.38
C ALA A 20 -14.87 -3.31 -4.64
N ALA A 21 -14.51 -3.61 -5.89
CA ALA A 21 -13.83 -4.86 -6.24
C ALA A 21 -12.46 -4.99 -5.57
N PHE A 22 -11.67 -3.92 -5.57
CA PHE A 22 -10.37 -3.89 -4.90
C PHE A 22 -10.51 -4.15 -3.40
N LYS A 23 -11.48 -3.51 -2.74
CA LYS A 23 -11.76 -3.74 -1.32
C LYS A 23 -12.14 -5.19 -1.05
N ALA A 24 -13.00 -5.79 -1.88
CA ALA A 24 -13.40 -7.18 -1.72
C ALA A 24 -12.22 -8.16 -1.88
N LEU A 25 -11.38 -7.96 -2.90
CA LEU A 25 -10.17 -8.75 -3.12
C LEU A 25 -9.17 -8.59 -1.97
N PHE A 26 -9.03 -7.37 -1.45
CA PHE A 26 -8.17 -7.10 -0.32
C PHE A 26 -8.65 -7.84 0.94
N GLU A 27 -9.94 -7.75 1.25
CA GLU A 27 -10.54 -8.48 2.37
C GLU A 27 -10.40 -10.00 2.18
N GLU A 28 -10.70 -10.54 1.00
CA GLU A 28 -10.51 -11.96 0.69
C GLU A 28 -9.06 -12.41 0.93
N HIS A 29 -8.07 -11.61 0.51
CA HIS A 29 -6.65 -11.91 0.76
C HIS A 29 -6.30 -11.93 2.25
N LEU A 30 -6.85 -11.00 3.04
CA LEU A 30 -6.63 -10.97 4.49
C LEU A 30 -7.09 -12.27 5.16
N TYR A 31 -8.22 -12.85 4.74
CA TYR A 31 -8.79 -14.05 5.37
C TYR A 31 -8.30 -15.37 4.76
N SER A 32 -7.96 -15.42 3.47
CA SER A 32 -7.68 -16.68 2.74
C SER A 32 -6.24 -16.86 2.28
N SER A 33 -5.40 -15.81 2.35
CA SER A 33 -4.01 -15.82 1.84
C SER A 33 -3.88 -16.19 0.36
N GLN A 34 -4.90 -15.95 -0.46
CA GLN A 34 -4.82 -16.28 -1.88
C GLN A 34 -4.02 -15.21 -2.63
N ASP A 35 -2.88 -15.60 -3.20
CA ASP A 35 -1.99 -14.71 -3.94
C ASP A 35 -2.65 -14.14 -5.20
N ARG A 36 -3.62 -14.86 -5.80
CA ARG A 36 -4.39 -14.38 -6.96
C ARG A 36 -5.06 -13.03 -6.70
N CYS A 37 -5.53 -12.78 -5.48
CA CYS A 37 -6.20 -11.54 -5.12
C CYS A 37 -5.26 -10.33 -5.26
N VAL A 38 -3.96 -10.50 -4.96
CA VAL A 38 -2.96 -9.42 -5.09
C VAL A 38 -2.68 -9.10 -6.55
N VAL A 39 -2.65 -10.12 -7.40
CA VAL A 39 -2.51 -9.96 -8.85
C VAL A 39 -3.72 -9.23 -9.43
N GLU A 40 -4.95 -9.62 -9.05
CA GLU A 40 -6.17 -8.95 -9.50
C GLU A 40 -6.26 -7.49 -9.01
N MET A 41 -5.85 -7.23 -7.76
CA MET A 41 -5.73 -5.85 -7.22
C MET A 41 -4.76 -4.99 -8.04
N HIS A 42 -3.64 -5.58 -8.48
CA HIS A 42 -2.68 -4.91 -9.36
C HIS A 42 -3.26 -4.61 -10.74
N GLU A 43 -3.98 -5.53 -11.34
CA GLU A 43 -4.66 -5.31 -12.62
C GLU A 43 -5.67 -4.17 -12.55
N LEU A 44 -6.40 -4.03 -11.44
CA LEU A 44 -7.33 -2.90 -11.23
C LEU A 44 -6.60 -1.54 -11.17
N LEU A 45 -5.43 -1.49 -10.54
CA LEU A 45 -4.58 -0.30 -10.51
C LEU A 45 -3.96 0.00 -11.89
N GLN A 46 -3.43 -1.03 -12.54
CA GLN A 46 -2.78 -0.92 -13.86
C GLN A 46 -3.78 -0.47 -14.94
N SER A 47 -5.01 -1.01 -14.90
CA SER A 47 -6.11 -0.64 -15.80
C SER A 47 -6.82 0.67 -15.42
N ARG A 48 -6.36 1.35 -14.35
CA ARG A 48 -6.93 2.60 -13.82
C ARG A 48 -8.40 2.51 -13.42
N GLN A 49 -8.87 1.31 -13.13
CA GLN A 49 -10.19 1.10 -12.52
C GLN A 49 -10.19 1.51 -11.05
N VAL A 50 -9.00 1.54 -10.43
CA VAL A 50 -8.74 2.08 -9.09
C VAL A 50 -7.56 3.02 -9.16
N SER A 51 -7.66 4.15 -8.47
CA SER A 51 -6.53 5.07 -8.29
C SER A 51 -5.62 4.63 -7.14
N ALA A 52 -4.35 5.07 -7.17
CA ALA A 52 -3.42 4.81 -6.07
C ALA A 52 -3.96 5.31 -4.72
N GLN A 53 -4.63 6.47 -4.71
CA GLN A 53 -5.23 7.04 -3.50
C GLN A 53 -6.35 6.16 -2.94
N GLU A 54 -7.22 5.61 -3.79
CA GLU A 54 -8.29 4.71 -3.37
C GLU A 54 -7.72 3.39 -2.82
N ALA A 55 -6.73 2.80 -3.49
CA ALA A 55 -6.07 1.59 -2.99
C ALA A 55 -5.42 1.82 -1.61
N LEU A 56 -4.73 2.95 -1.43
CA LEU A 56 -4.12 3.29 -0.14
C LEU A 56 -5.16 3.58 0.95
N ALA A 57 -6.31 4.17 0.59
CA ALA A 57 -7.42 4.37 1.52
C ALA A 57 -8.01 3.04 2.03
N VAL A 58 -7.92 1.97 1.24
CA VAL A 58 -8.29 0.61 1.65
C VAL A 58 -7.20 -0.04 2.51
N ILE A 59 -5.93 0.03 2.09
CA ILE A 59 -4.83 -0.70 2.74
C ILE A 59 -4.40 -0.07 4.07
N LYS A 60 -4.16 1.25 4.10
CA LYS A 60 -3.53 1.93 5.25
C LYS A 60 -4.28 1.78 6.58
N PRO A 61 -5.63 1.77 6.63
CA PRO A 61 -6.37 1.51 7.87
C PRO A 61 -6.00 0.19 8.55
N HIS A 62 -5.62 -0.84 7.78
CA HIS A 62 -5.27 -2.16 8.28
C HIS A 62 -3.83 -2.26 8.81
N VAL A 63 -3.03 -1.22 8.61
CA VAL A 63 -1.64 -1.16 9.07
C VAL A 63 -1.51 -0.26 10.32
N LYS A 64 -2.48 0.63 10.54
CA LYS A 64 -2.46 1.63 11.62
C LYS A 64 -2.26 0.99 13.01
N GLN A 65 -1.47 1.65 13.85
CA GLN A 65 -1.36 1.28 15.27
C GLN A 65 -2.72 1.38 15.98
N GLY A 66 -3.00 0.40 16.86
CA GLY A 66 -4.26 0.32 17.60
C GLY A 66 -5.48 -0.02 16.73
N CYS A 67 -5.28 -0.53 15.50
CA CYS A 67 -6.40 -1.05 14.73
C CYS A 67 -6.93 -2.36 15.33
N GLU A 68 -8.21 -2.64 15.11
CA GLU A 68 -8.91 -3.84 15.62
C GLU A 68 -8.44 -5.14 14.93
N TYR A 69 -7.62 -5.04 13.88
CA TYR A 69 -7.14 -6.20 13.14
C TYR A 69 -6.02 -6.96 13.86
N PRO A 70 -6.04 -8.31 13.84
CA PRO A 70 -4.98 -9.11 14.44
C PRO A 70 -3.64 -8.87 13.73
N PRO A 71 -2.49 -9.06 14.41
CA PRO A 71 -1.17 -8.79 13.82
C PRO A 71 -0.91 -9.47 12.47
N SER A 72 -1.45 -10.67 12.26
CA SER A 72 -1.35 -11.41 10.98
C SER A 72 -1.99 -10.64 9.81
N HIS A 73 -3.16 -10.02 10.01
CA HIS A 73 -3.81 -9.21 8.98
C HIS A 73 -3.02 -7.94 8.67
N ARG A 74 -2.43 -7.33 9.70
CA ARG A 74 -1.58 -6.14 9.55
C ARG A 74 -0.32 -6.45 8.75
N VAL A 75 0.30 -7.62 9.00
CA VAL A 75 1.43 -8.14 8.22
C VAL A 75 1.01 -8.36 6.75
N LYS A 76 -0.12 -9.01 6.50
CA LYS A 76 -0.63 -9.20 5.12
C LYS A 76 -0.89 -7.87 4.41
N ALA A 77 -1.46 -6.88 5.10
CA ALA A 77 -1.67 -5.56 4.54
C ALA A 77 -0.34 -4.89 4.12
N LEU A 78 0.70 -5.01 4.95
CA LEU A 78 2.06 -4.56 4.61
C LEU A 78 2.64 -5.33 3.42
N GLN A 79 2.40 -6.64 3.33
CA GLN A 79 2.86 -7.48 2.22
C GLN A 79 2.17 -7.09 0.91
N VAL A 80 0.86 -6.87 0.91
CA VAL A 80 0.11 -6.36 -0.27
C VAL A 80 0.70 -5.01 -0.70
N LEU A 81 0.93 -4.09 0.25
CA LEU A 81 1.51 -2.79 -0.06
C LEU A 81 2.90 -2.92 -0.68
N GLY A 82 3.76 -3.77 -0.10
CA GLY A 82 5.10 -4.06 -0.62
C GLY A 82 5.09 -4.73 -1.99
N TRP A 83 4.13 -5.61 -2.25
CA TRP A 83 3.98 -6.26 -3.55
C TRP A 83 3.55 -5.24 -4.61
N LEU A 84 2.49 -4.45 -4.34
CA LEU A 84 1.97 -3.45 -5.29
C LEU A 84 3.03 -2.39 -5.64
N THR A 85 3.74 -1.87 -4.64
CA THR A 85 4.84 -0.91 -4.85
C THR A 85 6.02 -1.48 -5.63
N GLY A 86 6.27 -2.79 -5.54
CA GLY A 86 7.34 -3.46 -6.28
C GLY A 86 6.99 -3.87 -7.72
N HIS A 87 5.69 -3.97 -8.06
CA HIS A 87 5.25 -4.53 -9.36
C HIS A 87 4.46 -3.53 -10.23
N LEU A 88 3.96 -2.42 -9.67
CA LEU A 88 3.35 -1.36 -10.48
C LEU A 88 4.41 -0.57 -11.24
N GLN A 89 4.02 0.00 -12.38
CA GLN A 89 4.88 0.85 -13.20
C GLN A 89 4.21 2.16 -13.59
N GLY A 90 5.02 3.14 -13.99
CA GLY A 90 4.55 4.44 -14.49
C GLY A 90 3.83 5.28 -13.44
N ALA A 91 2.86 6.09 -13.88
CA ALA A 91 2.20 7.10 -13.05
C ALA A 91 1.49 6.53 -11.81
N ALA A 92 0.91 5.32 -11.91
CA ALA A 92 0.26 4.67 -10.78
C ALA A 92 1.27 4.28 -9.69
N ALA A 93 2.44 3.77 -10.08
CA ALA A 93 3.53 3.44 -9.17
C ALA A 93 4.08 4.70 -8.48
N SER A 94 4.34 5.76 -9.23
CA SER A 94 4.82 7.03 -8.68
C SER A 94 3.83 7.62 -7.67
N ALA A 95 2.55 7.71 -8.01
CA ALA A 95 1.53 8.25 -7.11
C ALA A 95 1.38 7.43 -5.82
N LEU A 96 1.51 6.10 -5.91
CA LEU A 96 1.45 5.23 -4.74
C LEU A 96 2.71 5.41 -3.87
N MET A 97 3.89 5.52 -4.49
CA MET A 97 5.14 5.74 -3.78
C MET A 97 5.27 7.12 -3.13
N GLU A 98 4.75 8.19 -3.75
CA GLU A 98 4.73 9.53 -3.15
C GLU A 98 4.02 9.54 -1.79
N ASP A 99 2.85 8.91 -1.71
CA ASP A 99 2.08 8.85 -0.47
C ASP A 99 2.72 7.91 0.57
N CYS A 100 3.38 6.82 0.12
CA CYS A 100 4.20 5.95 0.98
C CYS A 100 5.48 6.64 1.50
N ALA A 101 6.11 7.50 0.71
CA ALA A 101 7.32 8.21 1.07
C ALA A 101 7.04 9.46 1.94
N SER A 102 5.77 9.82 2.12
CA SER A 102 5.38 10.95 2.97
C SER A 102 5.94 10.81 4.40
N ALA A 103 6.39 11.93 4.98
CA ALA A 103 6.93 11.95 6.34
C ALA A 103 5.95 11.35 7.36
N LYS A 104 4.66 11.67 7.22
CA LYS A 104 3.57 11.14 8.06
C LYS A 104 3.45 9.62 8.00
N TRP A 105 3.63 9.02 6.82
CA TRP A 105 3.54 7.57 6.68
C TRP A 105 4.79 6.87 7.21
N LYS A 106 5.98 7.39 6.92
CA LYS A 106 7.24 6.87 7.47
C LYS A 106 7.25 6.88 8.99
N GLU A 107 6.85 7.99 9.60
CA GLU A 107 6.71 8.11 11.06
C GLU A 107 5.73 7.07 11.63
N ARG A 108 4.61 6.82 10.94
CA ARG A 108 3.66 5.79 11.36
C ARG A 108 4.24 4.39 11.28
N LEU A 109 5.00 4.08 10.22
CA LEU A 109 5.69 2.80 10.10
C LEU A 109 6.72 2.64 11.24
N LYS A 110 7.49 3.68 11.55
CA LYS A 110 8.45 3.66 12.66
C LYS A 110 7.77 3.29 13.98
N ARG A 111 6.68 3.98 14.35
CA ARG A 111 5.92 3.65 15.57
C ARG A 111 5.39 2.22 15.60
N ILE A 112 4.99 1.67 14.45
CA ILE A 112 4.58 0.26 14.38
C ILE A 112 5.77 -0.66 14.65
N ALA A 113 6.95 -0.35 14.12
CA ALA A 113 8.15 -1.14 14.34
C ALA A 113 8.67 -1.04 15.79
N THR A 114 8.52 0.10 16.46
CA THR A 114 9.08 0.32 17.80
C THR A 114 8.08 0.03 18.93
N GLU A 115 6.80 0.34 18.73
CA GLU A 115 5.77 0.23 19.78
C GLU A 115 4.93 -1.06 19.68
N SER A 116 5.10 -1.90 18.64
CA SER A 116 4.34 -3.14 18.52
C SER A 116 4.96 -4.30 19.31
N TYR A 117 4.17 -4.98 20.14
CA TYR A 117 4.56 -6.23 20.80
C TYR A 117 4.60 -7.46 19.87
N SER A 118 4.48 -7.30 18.55
CA SER A 118 4.43 -8.41 17.59
C SER A 118 5.72 -8.43 16.75
N PRO A 119 6.69 -9.31 17.06
CA PRO A 119 7.93 -9.41 16.28
C PRO A 119 7.71 -9.60 14.77
N PRO A 120 6.74 -10.42 14.31
CA PRO A 120 6.44 -10.53 12.89
C PRO A 120 6.02 -9.21 12.24
N LEU A 121 5.29 -8.36 12.96
CA LEU A 121 4.85 -7.07 12.45
C LEU A 121 6.00 -6.06 12.40
N GLN A 122 6.85 -6.03 13.43
CA GLN A 122 8.06 -5.20 13.46
C GLN A 122 8.99 -5.58 12.28
N GLN A 123 9.21 -6.89 12.09
CA GLN A 123 10.00 -7.40 10.99
C GLN A 123 9.39 -7.07 9.62
N ALA A 124 8.06 -7.20 9.46
CA ALA A 124 7.39 -6.86 8.22
C ALA A 124 7.58 -5.38 7.83
N VAL A 125 7.55 -4.47 8.81
CA VAL A 125 7.82 -3.05 8.58
C VAL A 125 9.28 -2.83 8.17
N ALA A 126 10.23 -3.40 8.90
CA ALA A 126 11.66 -3.25 8.59
C ALA A 126 11.99 -3.77 7.19
N VAL A 127 11.46 -4.95 6.83
CA VAL A 127 11.63 -5.53 5.48
C VAL A 127 11.02 -4.63 4.41
N LEU A 128 9.85 -4.05 4.66
CA LEU A 128 9.20 -3.14 3.71
C LEU A 128 10.04 -1.87 3.47
N LEU A 129 10.50 -1.22 4.54
CA LEU A 129 11.35 -0.04 4.46
C LEU A 129 12.67 -0.35 3.76
N TYR A 130 13.30 -1.49 4.07
CA TYR A 130 14.54 -1.94 3.42
C TYR A 130 14.36 -2.14 1.92
N ARG A 131 13.28 -2.82 1.50
CA ARG A 131 12.97 -3.03 0.08
C ARG A 131 12.78 -1.71 -0.66
N TRP A 132 12.05 -0.75 -0.07
CA TRP A 132 11.87 0.56 -0.68
C TRP A 132 13.14 1.39 -0.72
N ALA A 133 13.94 1.38 0.34
CA ALA A 133 15.24 2.06 0.37
C ALA A 133 16.15 1.54 -0.75
N LEU A 134 16.24 0.21 -0.92
CA LEU A 134 17.06 -0.43 -1.94
C LEU A 134 16.55 -0.16 -3.37
N ALA A 135 15.24 -0.30 -3.59
CA ALA A 135 14.62 -0.11 -4.91
C ALA A 135 14.70 1.35 -5.39
N HIS A 136 14.67 2.31 -4.46
CA HIS A 136 14.67 3.74 -4.75
C HIS A 136 15.96 4.45 -4.31
N ARG A 137 17.08 3.75 -4.19
CA ARG A 137 18.35 4.28 -3.64
C ARG A 137 18.90 5.53 -4.34
N SER A 138 18.53 5.76 -5.59
CA SER A 138 18.91 6.94 -6.39
C SER A 138 17.84 8.06 -6.38
N HIS A 139 16.80 7.91 -5.57
CA HIS A 139 15.68 8.85 -5.44
C HIS A 139 15.58 9.32 -3.98
N ASP A 140 15.10 10.54 -3.76
CA ASP A 140 14.92 11.12 -2.42
C ASP A 140 14.04 10.24 -1.50
N TRP A 141 13.12 9.49 -2.10
CA TRP A 141 12.29 8.50 -1.39
C TRP A 141 13.16 7.43 -0.73
N GLY A 142 14.12 6.86 -1.48
CA GLY A 142 15.00 5.81 -0.98
C GLY A 142 15.86 6.30 0.17
N VAL A 143 16.43 7.50 0.06
CA VAL A 143 17.17 8.17 1.16
C VAL A 143 16.26 8.33 2.38
N GLY A 144 15.02 8.76 2.16
CA GLY A 144 14.03 8.94 3.22
C GLY A 144 13.62 7.64 3.91
N PHE A 145 13.58 6.50 3.21
CA PHE A 145 13.33 5.19 3.80
C PHE A 145 14.57 4.63 4.51
N GLN A 146 15.75 4.86 3.94
CA GLN A 146 17.03 4.47 4.56
C GLN A 146 17.21 5.16 5.91
N GLN A 147 16.91 6.46 6.01
CA GLN A 147 16.94 7.17 7.28
C GLN A 147 15.96 6.57 8.29
N ALA A 148 14.74 6.23 7.86
CA ALA A 148 13.76 5.61 8.75
C ALA A 148 14.23 4.25 9.28
N LEU A 149 15.02 3.48 8.51
CA LEU A 149 15.64 2.24 8.99
C LEU A 149 16.73 2.50 10.02
N TRP A 150 17.64 3.44 9.76
CA TRP A 150 18.69 3.79 10.71
C TRP A 150 18.13 4.28 12.04
N ASP A 151 17.05 5.06 12.00
CA ASP A 151 16.36 5.48 13.21
C ASP A 151 15.83 4.28 14.02
N LEU A 152 15.39 3.20 13.36
CA LEU A 152 14.94 1.97 14.03
C LEU A 152 16.08 1.14 14.63
N GLU A 153 17.29 1.23 14.07
CA GLU A 153 18.47 0.55 14.58
C GLU A 153 19.11 1.26 15.78
N ALA A 154 18.80 2.55 15.96
CA ALA A 154 19.34 3.40 17.02
C ALA A 154 18.50 3.41 18.32
N GLU A 155 17.29 2.83 18.29
CA GLU A 155 16.39 2.67 19.44
C GLU A 155 16.62 1.34 20.18
#